data_AF-A0A4Q1CM38-F1
#
_entry.id   AF-A0A4Q1CM38-F1
#
_cell.length_a   1.000
_cell.length_b   1.000
_cell.length_c   1.000
_cell.angle_alpha   90.00
_cell.angle_beta   90.00
_cell.angle_gamma   90.00
#
_symmetry.space_group_name_H-M   'P 1'
#
loop_
_entity.id
_entity.type
_entity.pdbx_description
1 polymer ?
#
loop_
_entity_poly.entity_id
_entity_poly.type
_entity_poly.pdbx_seq_one_letter_code
_entity_poly.pdbx_strand_id
1 'polypeptide(L)'
;MTLQNFIAKINWRQILIHFVAFWFFIHAFQTLSFLYNTNLVDIVRHSNGQDTVNVLTNNGTTASDLVYFQLWTSVSGFIGLLVAFIVSLVISIKRHWFWVNSLIAFIATYFLYRYDILGWTYLKKIFWFVGQKFNNTTIEFLFNGIVLLTIGLLIFLLKRPNQFIENNKLATV
;
A
#
# COMPACT_ATOMS: atom_id res chain seq x y z
N MET A 1 10.85 -20.29 -26.20
CA MET A 1 10.46 -20.76 -24.86
C MET A 1 9.11 -21.43 -24.99
N THR A 2 8.98 -22.72 -24.67
CA THR A 2 7.69 -23.41 -24.74
C THR A 2 6.79 -22.93 -23.61
N LEU A 3 5.48 -22.96 -23.81
CA LEU A 3 4.48 -22.53 -22.81
C LEU A 3 4.69 -23.27 -21.47
N GLN A 4 5.01 -24.57 -21.53
CA GLN A 4 5.30 -25.39 -20.35
C GLN A 4 6.53 -24.88 -19.57
N ASN A 5 7.62 -24.51 -20.26
CA ASN A 5 8.83 -23.97 -19.63
C ASN A 5 8.60 -22.57 -19.01
N PHE A 6 7.58 -21.84 -19.47
CA PHE A 6 7.19 -20.57 -18.88
C PHE A 6 6.37 -20.75 -17.61
N ILE A 7 5.35 -21.62 -17.66
CA ILE A 7 4.49 -21.92 -16.51
C ILE A 7 5.32 -22.51 -15.36
N ALA A 8 6.30 -23.36 -15.66
CA ALA A 8 7.18 -23.95 -14.64
C ALA A 8 8.04 -22.93 -13.86
N LYS A 9 8.25 -21.72 -14.41
CA LYS A 9 9.01 -20.64 -13.72
C LYS A 9 8.13 -19.76 -12.84
N ILE A 10 6.81 -19.91 -12.90
CA ILE A 10 5.89 -19.16 -12.07
C ILE A 10 6.06 -19.62 -10.62
N ASN A 11 6.33 -18.68 -9.73
CA ASN A 11 6.50 -18.93 -8.31
C ASN A 11 5.43 -18.19 -7.52
N TRP A 12 4.39 -18.91 -7.11
CA TRP A 12 3.29 -18.35 -6.33
C TRP A 12 3.75 -17.72 -5.00
N ARG A 13 4.83 -18.22 -4.40
CA ARG A 13 5.40 -17.67 -3.16
C ARG A 13 5.97 -16.29 -3.39
N GLN A 14 6.69 -16.10 -4.50
CA GLN A 14 7.18 -14.79 -4.92
C GLN A 14 6.02 -13.83 -5.18
N ILE A 15 5.01 -14.28 -5.92
CA ILE A 15 3.81 -13.49 -6.20
C ILE A 15 3.15 -13.05 -4.90
N LEU A 16 2.96 -13.96 -3.94
CA LEU A 16 2.32 -13.67 -2.66
C LEU A 16 3.14 -12.68 -1.82
N ILE A 17 4.45 -12.89 -1.68
CA ILE A 17 5.31 -12.00 -0.88
C ILE A 17 5.36 -10.59 -1.49
N HIS A 18 5.47 -10.48 -2.81
CA HIS A 18 5.47 -9.19 -3.51
C HIS A 18 4.10 -8.52 -3.40
N PHE A 19 3.00 -9.27 -3.51
CA PHE A 19 1.65 -8.78 -3.28
C PHE A 19 1.50 -8.14 -1.90
N VAL A 20 1.94 -8.84 -0.84
CA VAL A 20 1.87 -8.30 0.54
C VAL A 20 2.72 -7.04 0.67
N ALA A 21 3.92 -7.01 0.09
CA ALA A 21 4.75 -5.81 0.10
C ALA A 21 4.07 -4.63 -0.64
N PHE A 22 3.48 -4.88 -1.81
CA PHE A 22 2.75 -3.88 -2.58
C PHE A 22 1.58 -3.30 -1.79
N TRP A 23 0.85 -4.15 -1.08
CA TRP A 23 -0.23 -3.73 -0.19
C TRP A 23 0.26 -2.74 0.87
N PHE A 24 1.39 -3.00 1.52
CA PHE A 24 1.98 -2.08 2.50
C PHE A 24 2.41 -0.75 1.88
N PHE A 25 3.02 -0.77 0.69
CA PHE A 25 3.43 0.45 0.00
C PHE A 25 2.24 1.32 -0.43
N ILE A 26 1.17 0.72 -0.95
CA ILE A 26 -0.07 1.44 -1.29
C ILE A 26 -0.57 2.19 -0.05
N HIS A 27 -0.78 1.48 1.06
CA HIS A 27 -1.36 2.08 2.26
C HIS A 27 -0.41 3.04 2.96
N ALA A 28 0.90 2.82 2.87
CA ALA A 28 1.89 3.78 3.36
C ALA A 28 1.75 5.12 2.63
N PHE A 29 1.73 5.10 1.29
CA PHE A 29 1.64 6.32 0.49
C PHE A 29 0.26 6.99 0.62
N GLN A 30 -0.82 6.22 0.68
CA GLN A 30 -2.15 6.77 1.00
C GLN A 30 -2.14 7.44 2.37
N THR A 31 -1.57 6.79 3.40
CA THR A 31 -1.50 7.35 4.77
C THR A 31 -0.67 8.63 4.81
N LEU A 32 0.46 8.68 4.10
CA LEU A 32 1.28 9.89 4.00
C LEU A 32 0.59 11.00 3.20
N SER A 33 -0.30 10.67 2.27
CA SER A 33 -1.03 11.68 1.50
C SER A 33 -1.99 12.53 2.35
N PHE A 34 -2.45 12.02 3.49
CA PHE A 34 -3.24 12.80 4.46
C PHE A 34 -2.47 14.02 5.01
N LEU A 35 -1.14 13.99 4.97
CA LEU A 35 -0.30 15.13 5.34
C LEU A 35 -0.44 16.33 4.40
N TYR A 36 -0.94 16.12 3.18
CA TYR A 36 -1.19 17.20 2.22
C TYR A 36 -2.26 18.18 2.72
N ASN A 37 -3.27 17.68 3.44
CA ASN A 37 -4.32 18.52 4.00
C ASN A 37 -4.85 17.95 5.32
N THR A 38 -4.06 18.12 6.38
CA THR A 38 -4.41 17.68 7.74
C THR A 38 -5.61 18.44 8.29
N ASN A 39 -5.79 19.72 7.90
CA ASN A 39 -6.90 20.56 8.35
C ASN A 39 -8.26 19.98 7.95
N LEU A 40 -8.38 19.47 6.72
CA LEU A 40 -9.60 18.83 6.25
C LEU A 40 -9.93 17.57 7.06
N VAL A 41 -8.90 16.80 7.44
CA VAL A 41 -9.06 15.63 8.30
C VAL A 41 -9.51 16.02 9.70
N ASP A 42 -8.93 17.07 10.28
CA ASP A 42 -9.29 17.56 11.60
C ASP A 42 -10.72 18.09 11.64
N ILE A 43 -11.15 18.85 10.63
CA ILE A 43 -12.54 19.34 10.49
C ILE A 43 -13.52 18.16 10.47
N VAL A 44 -13.25 17.14 9.65
CA VAL A 44 -14.11 15.95 9.55
C VAL A 44 -14.16 15.18 10.88
N ARG A 45 -13.03 15.03 11.57
CA ARG A 45 -12.96 14.32 12.86
C ARG A 45 -13.72 15.07 13.97
N HIS A 46 -13.56 16.39 14.06
CA HIS A 46 -14.22 17.19 15.09
C HIS A 46 -15.71 17.40 14.84
N SER A 47 -16.19 17.18 13.61
CA SER A 47 -17.62 17.28 13.28
C SER A 47 -18.49 16.18 13.92
N ASN A 48 -17.89 15.09 14.44
CA ASN A 48 -18.60 13.97 15.11
C ASN A 48 -19.83 13.42 14.34
N GLY A 49 -19.87 13.57 13.01
CA GLY A 49 -20.98 13.11 12.16
C GLY A 49 -22.26 13.94 12.25
N GLN A 50 -22.27 15.04 12.99
CA GLN A 50 -23.38 16.01 12.96
C GLN A 50 -23.06 17.09 11.92
N ASP A 51 -23.92 17.17 10.90
CA ASP A 51 -23.96 18.27 9.92
C ASP A 51 -22.61 18.60 9.27
N THR A 52 -21.85 17.56 8.90
CA THR A 52 -20.54 17.66 8.24
C THR A 52 -20.56 18.62 7.05
N VAL A 53 -21.67 18.66 6.30
CA VAL A 53 -21.86 19.57 5.17
C VAL A 53 -21.89 21.04 5.61
N ASN A 54 -22.61 21.37 6.68
CA ASN A 54 -22.69 22.73 7.21
C ASN A 54 -21.35 23.17 7.82
N VAL A 55 -20.66 22.27 8.53
CA VAL A 55 -19.33 22.56 9.09
C VAL A 55 -18.27 22.73 8.00
N LEU A 56 -18.27 21.91 6.95
CA LEU A 56 -17.35 22.04 5.82
C LEU A 56 -17.60 23.33 5.03
N THR A 57 -18.87 23.65 4.76
CA THR A 57 -19.25 24.88 4.03
C THR A 57 -18.89 26.13 4.84
N ASN A 58 -19.10 26.11 6.17
CA ASN A 58 -18.73 27.21 7.07
C ASN A 58 -17.21 27.41 7.21
N ASN A 59 -16.41 26.36 7.00
CA ASN A 59 -14.95 26.45 6.93
C ASN A 59 -14.42 26.73 5.51
N GLY A 60 -15.29 27.11 4.57
CA GLY A 60 -14.92 27.41 3.19
C GLY A 60 -14.48 26.20 2.36
N THR A 61 -14.73 24.98 2.85
CA THR A 61 -14.38 23.74 2.15
C THR A 61 -15.48 23.40 1.15
N THR A 62 -15.10 23.33 -0.11
CA THR A 62 -16.01 23.05 -1.23
C THR A 62 -16.07 21.56 -1.54
N ALA A 63 -17.11 21.13 -2.26
CA ALA A 63 -17.20 19.76 -2.76
C ALA A 63 -15.99 19.37 -3.63
N SER A 64 -15.40 20.32 -4.35
CA SER A 64 -14.17 20.10 -5.11
C SER A 64 -12.99 19.75 -4.22
N ASP A 65 -12.85 20.34 -3.03
CA ASP A 65 -11.73 20.05 -2.13
C ASP A 65 -11.76 18.60 -1.64
N LEU A 66 -12.96 18.07 -1.37
CA LEU A 66 -13.15 16.66 -1.01
C LEU A 66 -12.81 15.72 -2.17
N VAL A 67 -13.23 16.09 -3.39
CA VAL A 67 -12.90 15.32 -4.59
C VAL A 67 -11.39 15.32 -4.86
N TYR A 68 -10.74 16.48 -4.77
CA TYR A 68 -9.29 16.60 -4.90
C TYR A 68 -8.55 15.80 -3.84
N PHE A 69 -9.02 15.85 -2.59
CA PHE A 69 -8.45 15.07 -1.50
C PHE A 69 -8.53 13.55 -1.74
N GLN A 70 -9.70 13.07 -2.18
CA GLN A 70 -9.90 11.66 -2.50
C GLN A 70 -9.07 11.23 -3.71
N LEU A 71 -9.01 12.06 -4.75
CA LEU A 71 -8.18 11.82 -5.94
C LEU A 71 -6.70 11.77 -5.56
N TRP A 72 -6.23 12.72 -4.75
CA TRP A 72 -4.85 12.78 -4.30
C TRP A 72 -4.46 11.53 -3.50
N THR A 73 -5.34 11.08 -2.60
CA THR A 73 -5.16 9.84 -1.85
C THR A 73 -5.09 8.63 -2.78
N SER A 74 -6.00 8.55 -3.76
CA SER A 74 -6.05 7.45 -4.73
C SER A 74 -4.80 7.40 -5.62
N VAL A 75 -4.36 8.55 -6.10
CA VAL A 75 -3.12 8.71 -6.90
C VAL A 75 -1.90 8.34 -6.07
N SER A 76 -1.84 8.80 -4.82
CA SER A 76 -0.73 8.46 -3.90
C SER A 76 -0.61 6.96 -3.69
N GLY A 77 -1.71 6.24 -3.49
CA GLY A 77 -1.68 4.77 -3.39
C GLY A 77 -1.18 4.11 -4.68
N PHE A 78 -1.55 4.62 -5.86
CA PHE A 78 -1.03 4.12 -7.13
C PHE A 78 0.48 4.40 -7.29
N ILE A 79 0.95 5.58 -6.87
CA ILE A 79 2.38 5.90 -6.81
C ILE A 79 3.10 4.90 -5.88
N GLY A 80 2.53 4.62 -4.71
CA GLY A 80 3.05 3.60 -3.80
C GLY A 80 3.21 2.23 -4.47
N LEU A 81 2.19 1.78 -5.21
CA LEU A 81 2.25 0.54 -5.98
C LEU A 81 3.36 0.55 -7.05
N LEU A 82 3.50 1.66 -7.80
CA LEU A 82 4.56 1.80 -8.80
C LEU A 82 5.95 1.75 -8.18
N VAL A 83 6.17 2.46 -7.07
CA VAL A 83 7.44 2.43 -6.33
C VAL A 83 7.75 1.01 -5.86
N ALA A 84 6.77 0.34 -5.28
CA ALA A 84 6.93 -1.04 -4.80
C ALA A 84 7.27 -1.99 -5.96
N PHE A 85 6.62 -1.82 -7.11
CA PHE A 85 6.90 -2.62 -8.31
C PHE A 85 8.32 -2.42 -8.82
N ILE A 86 8.83 -1.18 -8.86
CA ILE A 86 10.22 -0.90 -9.23
C ILE A 86 11.19 -1.60 -8.27
N VAL A 87 10.98 -1.47 -6.95
CA VAL A 87 11.80 -2.15 -5.94
C VAL A 87 11.77 -3.67 -6.13
N SER A 88 10.59 -4.23 -6.32
CA SER A 88 10.36 -5.66 -6.57
C SER A 88 11.07 -6.15 -7.84
N LEU A 89 11.03 -5.38 -8.93
CA LEU A 89 11.73 -5.71 -10.17
C LEU A 89 13.25 -5.70 -9.97
N VAL A 90 13.79 -4.65 -9.35
CA VAL A 90 15.23 -4.54 -9.07
C VAL A 90 15.72 -5.74 -8.25
N ILE A 91 14.96 -6.13 -7.22
CA ILE A 91 15.32 -7.28 -6.37
C ILE A 91 15.20 -8.59 -7.15
N SER A 92 14.14 -8.75 -7.95
CA SER A 92 13.96 -9.96 -8.77
C SER A 92 15.12 -10.16 -9.75
N ILE A 93 15.56 -9.08 -10.40
CA ILE A 93 16.70 -9.09 -11.32
C ILE A 93 17.99 -9.42 -10.56
N LYS A 94 18.25 -8.71 -9.45
CA LYS A 94 19.46 -8.91 -8.63
C LYS A 94 19.57 -10.32 -8.05
N ARG A 95 18.45 -10.98 -7.74
CA ARG A 95 18.40 -12.34 -7.19
C ARG A 95 18.17 -13.44 -8.24
N HIS A 96 18.18 -13.09 -9.53
CA HIS A 96 17.88 -14.01 -10.63
C HIS A 96 16.54 -14.77 -10.42
N TRP A 97 15.55 -14.08 -9.88
CA TRP A 97 14.18 -14.56 -9.81
C TRP A 97 13.42 -14.23 -11.09
N PHE A 98 12.37 -14.99 -11.37
CA PHE A 98 11.58 -14.74 -12.56
C PHE A 98 10.76 -13.46 -12.39
N TRP A 99 11.16 -12.41 -13.11
CA TRP A 99 10.60 -11.05 -12.96
C TRP A 99 9.09 -10.99 -13.28
N VAL A 100 8.59 -11.89 -14.12
CA VAL A 100 7.17 -11.99 -14.46
C VAL A 100 6.30 -12.24 -13.21
N ASN A 101 6.82 -12.92 -12.18
CA ASN A 101 6.10 -13.09 -10.92
C ASN A 101 5.78 -11.73 -10.27
N SER A 102 6.72 -10.78 -10.34
CA SER A 102 6.50 -9.40 -9.87
C SER A 102 5.46 -8.67 -10.71
N LEU A 103 5.43 -8.90 -12.03
CA LEU A 103 4.41 -8.33 -12.91
C LEU A 103 3.03 -8.91 -12.62
N ILE A 104 2.92 -10.22 -12.40
CA ILE A 104 1.66 -10.87 -12.01
C ILE A 104 1.15 -10.30 -10.68
N ALA A 105 2.04 -10.19 -9.68
CA ALA A 105 1.70 -9.57 -8.40
C ALA A 105 1.21 -8.13 -8.57
N PHE A 106 1.86 -7.36 -9.46
CA PHE A 106 1.50 -5.96 -9.72
C PHE A 106 0.10 -5.86 -10.34
N ILE A 107 -0.17 -6.64 -11.39
CA ILE A 107 -1.47 -6.65 -12.08
C ILE A 107 -2.57 -7.09 -11.11
N ALA A 108 -2.35 -8.17 -10.36
CA ALA A 108 -3.31 -8.65 -9.36
C ALA A 108 -3.60 -7.60 -8.29
N THR A 109 -2.55 -6.96 -7.74
CA THR A 109 -2.71 -5.90 -6.73
C THR A 109 -3.41 -4.68 -7.31
N TYR A 110 -3.09 -4.28 -8.54
CA TYR A 110 -3.73 -3.14 -9.21
C TYR A 110 -5.25 -3.34 -9.35
N PHE A 111 -5.70 -4.50 -9.81
CA PHE A 111 -7.13 -4.77 -9.93
C PHE A 111 -7.81 -4.79 -8.56
N LEU A 112 -7.22 -5.48 -7.57
CA LEU A 112 -7.79 -5.51 -6.22
C LEU A 112 -7.82 -4.12 -5.56
N TYR A 113 -6.81 -3.28 -5.83
CA TYR A 113 -6.78 -1.88 -5.40
C TYR A 113 -7.88 -1.06 -6.07
N ARG A 114 -8.03 -1.20 -7.40
CA ARG A 114 -8.99 -0.43 -8.20
C ARG A 114 -10.44 -0.69 -7.78
N TYR A 115 -10.76 -1.91 -7.35
CA TYR A 115 -12.10 -2.32 -6.91
C TYR A 115 -12.30 -2.26 -5.38
N ASP A 116 -11.34 -1.69 -4.63
CA ASP A 116 -11.38 -1.58 -3.16
C ASP A 116 -11.54 -2.92 -2.41
N ILE A 117 -10.97 -4.00 -2.97
CA ILE A 117 -11.07 -5.37 -2.43
C ILE A 117 -9.87 -5.69 -1.50
N LEU A 118 -8.94 -4.76 -1.31
CA LEU A 118 -7.75 -4.96 -0.47
C LEU A 118 -8.03 -5.03 1.05
N GLY A 119 -9.28 -4.82 1.48
CA GLY A 119 -9.69 -4.96 2.89
C GLY A 119 -9.17 -3.87 3.83
N TRP A 120 -8.62 -2.77 3.28
CA TRP A 120 -8.02 -1.68 4.08
C TRP A 120 -8.99 -1.08 5.09
N THR A 121 -10.27 -0.96 4.74
CA THR A 121 -11.33 -0.44 5.62
C THR A 121 -11.41 -1.16 6.98
N TYR A 122 -11.09 -2.45 7.02
CA TYR A 122 -11.04 -3.24 8.25
C TYR A 122 -9.68 -3.12 8.96
N LEU A 123 -8.59 -3.23 8.20
CA LEU A 123 -7.23 -3.27 8.74
C LEU A 123 -6.72 -1.91 9.23
N LYS A 124 -7.22 -0.80 8.68
CA LYS A 124 -6.83 0.56 9.08
C LYS A 124 -6.99 0.79 10.58
N LYS A 125 -8.02 0.20 11.21
CA LYS A 125 -8.27 0.33 12.66
C LYS A 125 -7.14 -0.26 13.48
N ILE A 126 -6.55 -1.36 13.03
CA ILE A 126 -5.45 -2.04 13.72
C ILE A 126 -4.16 -1.25 13.53
N PHE A 127 -3.84 -0.89 12.29
CA PHE A 127 -2.59 -0.20 11.98
C PHE A 127 -2.54 1.24 12.50
N TRP A 128 -3.67 1.94 12.52
CA TRP A 128 -3.72 3.32 13.02
C TRP A 128 -3.86 3.41 14.53
N PHE A 129 -4.17 2.31 15.23
CA PHE A 129 -4.40 2.32 16.68
C PHE A 129 -3.25 2.95 17.47
N VAL A 130 -2.01 2.68 17.07
CA VAL A 130 -0.84 3.24 17.74
C VAL A 130 -0.69 4.73 17.43
N GLY A 131 -0.84 5.12 16.16
CA GLY A 131 -0.74 6.53 15.76
C GLY A 131 -1.85 7.41 16.34
N GLN A 132 -3.05 6.88 16.52
CA GLN A 132 -4.19 7.63 17.11
C GLN A 132 -3.96 8.02 18.58
N LYS A 133 -2.94 7.47 19.24
CA LYS A 133 -2.53 7.92 20.58
C LYS A 133 -1.79 9.26 20.57
N PHE A 134 -1.35 9.74 19.40
CA PHE A 134 -0.74 11.06 19.28
C PHE A 134 -1.82 12.13 19.22
N ASN A 135 -1.63 13.22 19.98
CA ASN A 135 -2.55 14.37 19.98
C ASN A 135 -2.39 15.27 18.74
N ASN A 136 -1.52 14.91 17.80
CA ASN A 136 -1.21 15.71 16.61
C ASN A 136 -1.40 14.85 15.35
N THR A 137 -2.34 15.26 14.51
CA THR A 137 -2.75 14.59 13.27
C THR A 137 -1.61 14.40 12.28
N THR A 138 -0.70 15.38 12.19
CA THR A 138 0.51 15.28 11.35
C THR A 138 1.42 14.15 11.84
N ILE A 139 1.65 14.06 13.15
CA ILE A 139 2.52 13.01 13.74
C ILE A 139 1.86 11.64 13.61
N GLU A 140 0.54 11.55 13.80
CA GLU A 140 -0.22 10.31 13.61
C GLU A 140 0.00 9.73 12.19
N PHE A 141 -0.27 10.52 11.15
CA PHE A 141 -0.16 10.03 9.77
C PHE A 141 1.27 9.80 9.34
N LEU A 142 2.20 10.63 9.79
CA LEU A 142 3.63 10.44 9.52
C LEU A 142 4.13 9.12 10.12
N PHE A 143 3.83 8.88 11.41
CA PHE A 143 4.24 7.66 12.10
C PHE A 143 3.64 6.41 11.45
N ASN A 144 2.32 6.40 11.24
CA ASN A 144 1.62 5.26 10.63
C ASN A 144 2.14 4.98 9.21
N GLY A 145 2.34 6.02 8.40
CA GLY A 145 2.89 5.90 7.05
C GLY A 145 4.30 5.31 7.02
N ILE A 146 5.20 5.81 7.89
CA ILE A 146 6.57 5.30 8.01
C ILE A 146 6.60 3.85 8.48
N VAL A 147 5.75 3.47 9.44
CA VAL A 147 5.66 2.09 9.93
C VAL A 147 5.24 1.16 8.80
N LEU A 148 4.18 1.49 8.06
CA LEU A 148 3.72 0.70 6.92
C LEU A 148 4.80 0.57 5.83
N LEU A 149 5.47 1.69 5.49
CA LEU A 149 6.54 1.70 4.49
C LEU A 149 7.71 0.81 4.92
N THR A 150 8.10 0.90 6.19
CA THR A 150 9.18 0.11 6.77
C THR A 150 8.85 -1.37 6.73
N ILE A 151 7.62 -1.76 7.08
CA ILE A 151 7.17 -3.16 6.97
C ILE A 151 7.24 -3.64 5.52
N GLY A 152 6.75 -2.84 4.56
CA GLY A 152 6.84 -3.14 3.13
C GLY A 152 8.27 -3.36 2.64
N LEU A 153 9.21 -2.50 3.04
CA LEU A 153 10.63 -2.63 2.73
C LEU A 153 11.25 -3.87 3.38
N LEU A 154 10.94 -4.13 4.65
CA LEU A 154 11.44 -5.29 5.38
C LEU A 154 10.99 -6.60 4.72
N ILE A 155 9.78 -6.68 4.19
CA ILE A 155 9.30 -7.88 3.47
C ILE A 155 10.22 -8.23 2.30
N PHE A 156 10.71 -7.24 1.57
CA PHE A 156 11.65 -7.45 0.46
C PHE A 156 13.07 -7.81 0.91
N LEU A 157 13.52 -7.25 2.04
CA LEU A 157 14.92 -7.34 2.46
C LEU A 157 15.20 -8.49 3.43
N LEU A 158 14.21 -8.91 4.21
CA LEU A 158 14.38 -9.93 5.24
C LEU A 158 14.75 -11.30 4.64
N LYS A 159 15.62 -12.02 5.36
CA LYS A 159 16.07 -13.36 4.93
C LYS A 159 14.92 -14.37 4.89
N ARG A 160 13.98 -14.30 5.84
CA ARG A 160 12.87 -15.28 5.96
C ARG A 160 11.93 -15.29 4.74
N PRO A 161 11.35 -14.14 4.30
CA PRO A 161 10.58 -14.10 3.06
C PRO A 161 11.37 -14.60 1.85
N ASN A 162 12.65 -14.22 1.75
CA ASN A 162 13.52 -14.63 0.65
C ASN A 162 13.77 -16.15 0.64
N GLN A 163 14.02 -16.75 1.80
CA GLN A 163 14.13 -18.21 1.96
C GLN A 163 12.82 -18.92 1.61
N PHE A 164 11.67 -18.35 1.98
CA PHE A 164 10.37 -18.92 1.62
C PHE A 164 10.18 -18.98 0.10
N ILE A 165 10.56 -17.92 -0.62
CA ILE A 165 10.54 -17.85 -2.09
C ILE A 165 11.48 -18.89 -2.70
N GLU A 166 12.70 -19.01 -2.16
CA GLU A 166 13.76 -19.88 -2.67
C GLU A 166 13.57 -21.36 -2.35
N ASN A 167 12.82 -21.71 -1.29
CA ASN A 167 12.53 -23.10 -0.94
C ASN A 167 11.78 -23.87 -2.06
N ASN A 168 11.19 -23.19 -3.04
CA ASN A 168 10.61 -23.86 -4.21
C ASN A 168 11.68 -24.26 -5.26
N LYS A 169 12.84 -23.60 -5.29
CA LYS A 169 13.98 -24.01 -6.14
C LYS A 169 14.59 -25.33 -5.67
N LEU A 170 14.57 -25.61 -4.37
CA LEU A 170 15.14 -26.83 -3.77
C LEU A 170 14.26 -28.07 -3.94
N ALA A 171 12.94 -27.91 -4.09
CA ALA A 171 12.01 -29.02 -4.29
C ALA A 171 11.94 -29.53 -5.74
N THR A 172 12.59 -28.83 -6.67
CA THR A 172 12.61 -29.14 -8.11
C THR A 172 13.99 -29.55 -8.63
N VAL A 173 14.94 -29.86 -7.73
CA VAL A 173 16.24 -30.47 -8.07
C VAL A 173 16.19 -31.96 -7.79
#